data_AF-A0A954WAJ9-F1
#
_entry.id   AF-A0A954WAJ9-F1
#
_cell.length_a   1.000
_cell.length_b   1.000
_cell.length_c   1.000
_cell.angle_alpha   90.00
_cell.angle_beta   90.00
_cell.angle_gamma   90.00
#
_symmetry.space_group_name_H-M   'P 1'
#
loop_
_entity.id
_entity.type
_entity.pdbx_description
1 polymer ?
#
loop_
_entity_poly.entity_id
_entity_poly.type
_entity_poly.pdbx_seq_one_letter_code
_entity_poly.pdbx_strand_id
1 'polypeptide(L)'
;TGLSVRADALNLTETEPTKLTITRHTTNFAAPLTVTLTNGDSSELNFATEVTIPAGQQAVTIDVASLEDNENDGLQTVSITAAASGFLTGRTIINVDDPPLGDLSGVQFNDRDADGTRDAGEPGLSGWTIYLDLNQNNQMEMGEPSVLTDADGNYAFTMLTPGNYRVASMPMAGWGRTTPASGFQSSAVLGGLVTANVNFGVLQNGFDSASGRLTIVAGAFDSIAVAANAGQVEVTRNSLLDSDFSGISASDVSSIVILGGAGDNTINLQAVTAADFPQLSSTIVYESDSGVDQLFGSELPDQLFVAGNDTIQTEEGDDRISVRDLEFAAIDGGNGADALLLDGAGMHLNLSALADGRLMGVEEIDITGSGANQLSLGPLDVIELSDESDTLTVRMDADDSLSIGDGWNL
;
A
#
# COMPACT_ATOMS: atom_id res chain seq x y z
N THR A 1 -55.17 -21.11 22.78
CA THR A 1 -55.25 -19.95 21.88
C THR A 1 -54.20 -18.94 22.26
N GLY A 2 -53.33 -18.55 21.34
CA GLY A 2 -52.19 -17.67 21.65
C GLY A 2 -51.67 -16.94 20.42
N LEU A 3 -50.72 -16.05 20.65
CA LEU A 3 -50.01 -15.31 19.61
C LEU A 3 -48.56 -15.81 19.54
N SER A 4 -47.98 -15.80 18.34
CA SER A 4 -46.53 -15.84 18.16
C SER A 4 -46.09 -14.62 17.36
N VAL A 5 -44.90 -14.13 17.68
CA VAL A 5 -44.25 -13.03 16.98
C VAL A 5 -42.91 -13.56 16.52
N ARG A 6 -42.56 -13.30 15.26
CA ARG A 6 -41.28 -13.69 14.68
C ARG A 6 -40.76 -12.55 13.84
N ALA A 7 -39.51 -12.16 14.06
CA ALA A 7 -38.79 -11.28 13.16
C ALA A 7 -38.10 -12.11 12.06
N ASP A 8 -37.96 -11.54 10.86
CA ASP A 8 -37.21 -12.16 9.78
C ASP A 8 -35.70 -12.16 10.07
N ALA A 9 -35.20 -11.10 10.75
CA ALA A 9 -33.86 -11.02 11.32
C ALA A 9 -33.92 -10.69 12.81
N LEU A 10 -33.06 -11.32 13.61
CA LEU A 10 -32.98 -11.13 15.06
C LEU A 10 -31.78 -10.27 15.49
N ASN A 11 -30.84 -10.02 14.59
CA ASN A 11 -29.73 -9.10 14.78
C ASN A 11 -29.77 -8.13 13.60
N LEU A 12 -29.77 -6.84 13.89
CA LEU A 12 -29.75 -5.74 12.94
C LEU A 12 -28.58 -4.85 13.32
N THR A 13 -27.98 -4.14 12.37
CA THR A 13 -27.30 -2.89 12.70
C THR A 13 -28.31 -1.73 12.65
N GLU A 14 -27.97 -0.59 13.22
CA GLU A 14 -28.76 0.63 13.00
C GLU A 14 -29.00 0.88 11.51
N THR A 15 -30.16 1.46 11.18
CA THR A 15 -30.69 1.68 9.83
C THR A 15 -31.08 0.44 8.99
N GLU A 16 -30.83 -0.78 9.45
CA GLU A 16 -31.29 -2.00 8.77
C GLU A 16 -32.79 -2.27 8.97
N PRO A 17 -33.56 -2.48 7.88
CA PRO A 17 -34.97 -2.86 7.99
C PRO A 17 -35.13 -4.35 8.27
N THR A 18 -36.20 -4.70 8.97
CA THR A 18 -36.68 -6.08 9.07
C THR A 18 -38.20 -6.15 9.01
N LYS A 19 -38.75 -7.36 9.09
CA LYS A 19 -40.19 -7.59 9.15
C LYS A 19 -40.56 -8.39 10.37
N LEU A 20 -41.71 -8.04 10.93
CA LEU A 20 -42.31 -8.74 12.06
C LEU A 20 -43.58 -9.43 11.60
N THR A 21 -43.64 -10.75 11.74
CA THR A 21 -44.82 -11.55 11.45
C THR A 21 -45.52 -11.96 12.74
N ILE A 22 -46.77 -11.54 12.88
CA ILE A 22 -47.64 -11.83 14.02
C ILE A 22 -48.64 -12.90 13.59
N THR A 23 -48.67 -14.03 14.29
CA THR A 23 -49.55 -15.16 13.96
C THR A 23 -50.50 -15.46 15.13
N ARG A 24 -51.80 -15.61 14.83
CA ARG A 24 -52.80 -16.10 15.79
C ARG A 24 -52.99 -17.61 15.71
N HIS A 25 -52.85 -18.29 16.84
CA HIS A 25 -53.03 -19.73 16.99
C HIS A 25 -54.39 -20.03 17.60
N THR A 26 -55.41 -20.12 16.75
CA THR A 26 -56.82 -20.36 17.09
C THR A 26 -57.48 -21.24 16.03
N THR A 27 -58.67 -21.78 16.33
CA THR A 27 -59.49 -22.53 15.37
C THR A 27 -60.57 -21.67 14.70
N ASN A 28 -60.78 -20.43 15.15
CA ASN A 28 -61.78 -19.50 14.61
C ASN A 28 -61.13 -18.24 14.05
N PHE A 29 -61.26 -18.02 12.74
CA PHE A 29 -60.70 -16.89 12.00
C PHE A 29 -61.74 -15.88 11.52
N ALA A 30 -63.03 -16.06 11.85
CA ALA A 30 -64.13 -15.33 11.22
C ALA A 30 -64.12 -13.81 11.48
N ALA A 31 -63.67 -13.37 12.65
CA ALA A 31 -63.53 -11.96 12.99
C ALA A 31 -62.08 -11.48 12.81
N PRO A 32 -61.86 -10.18 12.52
CA PRO A 32 -60.53 -9.60 12.62
C PRO A 32 -60.05 -9.62 14.08
N LEU A 33 -58.73 -9.65 14.28
CA LEU A 33 -58.11 -9.59 15.60
C LEU A 33 -57.17 -8.39 15.68
N THR A 34 -57.51 -7.40 16.50
CA THR A 34 -56.60 -6.32 16.87
C THR A 34 -55.59 -6.82 17.89
N VAL A 35 -54.32 -6.61 17.61
CA VAL A 35 -53.18 -7.00 18.43
C VAL A 35 -52.42 -5.73 18.81
N THR A 36 -52.19 -5.55 20.11
CA THR A 36 -51.31 -4.51 20.62
C THR A 36 -49.89 -5.05 20.68
N LEU A 37 -48.94 -4.28 20.16
CA LEU A 37 -47.51 -4.55 20.20
C LEU A 37 -46.85 -3.57 21.18
N THR A 38 -46.13 -4.10 22.16
CA THR A 38 -45.30 -3.31 23.07
C THR A 38 -43.87 -3.32 22.56
N ASN A 39 -43.32 -2.14 22.33
CA ASN A 39 -41.91 -1.94 22.07
C ASN A 39 -41.15 -1.74 23.40
N GLY A 40 -40.17 -2.60 23.66
CA GLY A 40 -39.34 -2.55 24.85
C GLY A 40 -38.31 -1.43 24.82
N ASP A 41 -37.94 -0.97 23.62
CA ASP A 41 -37.05 0.15 23.42
C ASP A 41 -37.37 0.92 22.13
N SER A 42 -37.84 2.15 22.30
CA SER A 42 -38.26 2.99 21.19
C SER A 42 -37.19 3.97 20.70
N SER A 43 -36.03 4.06 21.35
CA SER A 43 -34.86 4.71 20.72
C SER A 43 -34.33 3.83 19.59
N GLU A 44 -34.34 2.52 19.78
CA GLU A 44 -33.76 1.53 18.85
C GLU A 44 -34.65 1.12 17.67
N LEU A 45 -35.95 0.87 17.93
CA LEU A 45 -36.85 0.32 16.91
C LEU A 45 -38.10 1.18 16.74
N ASN A 46 -38.52 1.30 15.48
CA ASN A 46 -39.80 1.91 15.13
C ASN A 46 -40.69 0.95 14.34
N PHE A 47 -41.90 0.72 14.87
CA PHE A 47 -42.93 -0.10 14.24
C PHE A 47 -44.33 0.24 14.77
N ALA A 48 -45.37 -0.19 14.04
CA ALA A 48 -46.75 0.03 14.46
C ALA A 48 -47.05 -0.69 15.79
N THR A 49 -47.51 0.05 16.81
CA THR A 49 -47.85 -0.51 18.14
C THR A 49 -49.25 -1.14 18.21
N GLU A 50 -50.03 -1.02 17.14
CA GLU A 50 -51.30 -1.71 16.98
C GLU A 50 -51.42 -2.23 15.54
N VAL A 51 -51.76 -3.51 15.41
CA VAL A 51 -51.92 -4.18 14.11
C VAL A 51 -53.18 -5.04 14.11
N THR A 52 -53.87 -5.10 12.97
CA THR A 52 -55.04 -5.96 12.81
C THR A 52 -54.71 -7.16 11.94
N ILE A 53 -54.88 -8.37 12.46
CA ILE A 53 -54.96 -9.59 11.64
C ILE A 53 -56.37 -9.62 11.02
N PRO A 54 -56.51 -9.51 9.68
CA PRO A 54 -57.83 -9.45 9.05
C PRO A 54 -58.68 -10.70 9.29
N ALA A 55 -60.00 -10.55 9.14
CA ALA A 55 -60.91 -11.70 9.10
C ALA A 55 -60.47 -12.71 8.02
N GLY A 56 -60.54 -14.00 8.35
CA GLY A 56 -60.09 -15.10 7.50
C GLY A 56 -58.57 -15.33 7.47
N GLN A 57 -57.75 -14.42 8.00
CA GLN A 57 -56.29 -14.55 7.97
C GLN A 57 -55.72 -15.13 9.27
N GLN A 58 -54.63 -15.88 9.17
CA GLN A 58 -53.93 -16.42 10.34
C GLN A 58 -52.82 -15.50 10.85
N ALA A 59 -52.25 -14.66 9.98
CA ALA A 59 -51.13 -13.81 10.31
C ALA A 59 -51.20 -12.45 9.60
N VAL A 60 -50.38 -11.52 10.06
CA VAL A 60 -50.11 -10.22 9.44
C VAL A 60 -48.61 -9.94 9.59
N THR A 61 -48.03 -9.29 8.59
CA THR A 61 -46.63 -8.87 8.60
C THR A 61 -46.57 -7.35 8.54
N ILE A 62 -45.68 -6.77 9.35
CA ILE A 62 -45.41 -5.33 9.38
C ILE A 62 -43.91 -5.10 9.19
N ASP A 63 -43.58 -3.92 8.67
CA ASP A 63 -42.20 -3.46 8.59
C ASP A 63 -41.74 -2.95 9.96
N VAL A 64 -40.47 -3.19 10.26
CA VAL A 64 -39.75 -2.71 11.44
C VAL A 64 -38.49 -2.01 10.94
N ALA A 65 -38.26 -0.79 11.40
CA ALA A 65 -37.00 -0.09 11.14
C ALA A 65 -36.18 -0.05 12.43
N SER A 66 -34.91 -0.43 12.38
CA SER A 66 -33.95 0.09 13.36
C SER A 66 -33.72 1.58 13.09
N LEU A 67 -33.51 2.31 14.16
CA LEU A 67 -33.24 3.74 14.14
C LEU A 67 -31.73 3.95 14.22
N GLU A 68 -31.30 5.14 13.83
CA GLU A 68 -29.96 5.68 14.11
C GLU A 68 -30.21 6.82 15.07
N ASP A 69 -29.81 6.64 16.33
CA ASP A 69 -30.07 7.63 17.38
C ASP A 69 -28.88 8.54 17.70
N ASN A 70 -27.73 8.32 17.04
CA ASN A 70 -26.45 9.01 17.24
C ASN A 70 -25.84 8.83 18.63
N GLU A 71 -26.30 7.86 19.42
CA GLU A 71 -25.70 7.47 20.69
C GLU A 71 -24.97 6.14 20.58
N ASN A 72 -23.64 6.20 20.43
CA ASN A 72 -22.77 5.02 20.43
C ASN A 72 -22.83 4.25 21.76
N ASP A 73 -23.74 3.29 21.84
CA ASP A 73 -24.07 2.60 23.08
C ASP A 73 -23.92 1.05 23.00
N GLY A 74 -23.57 0.54 21.82
CA GLY A 74 -23.23 -0.87 21.60
C GLY A 74 -24.44 -1.74 21.23
N LEU A 75 -24.38 -3.01 21.61
CA LEU A 75 -25.44 -3.97 21.31
C LEU A 75 -26.63 -3.79 22.26
N GLN A 76 -27.74 -3.26 21.73
CA GLN A 76 -29.02 -3.15 22.44
C GLN A 76 -29.94 -4.33 22.16
N THR A 77 -30.74 -4.71 23.16
CA THR A 77 -31.71 -5.82 23.04
C THR A 77 -33.13 -5.33 23.24
N VAL A 78 -33.88 -5.27 22.16
CA VAL A 78 -35.25 -4.77 22.16
C VAL A 78 -36.24 -5.92 22.30
N SER A 79 -37.02 -5.90 23.38
CA SER A 79 -38.08 -6.88 23.58
C SER A 79 -39.40 -6.45 22.92
N ILE A 80 -40.04 -7.36 22.20
CA ILE A 80 -41.33 -7.11 21.53
C ILE A 80 -42.37 -8.07 22.08
N THR A 81 -43.50 -7.55 22.54
CA THR A 81 -44.62 -8.35 23.06
C THR A 81 -45.90 -8.10 22.27
N ALA A 82 -46.53 -9.17 21.76
CA ALA A 82 -47.85 -9.11 21.16
C ALA A 82 -48.93 -9.61 22.13
N ALA A 83 -49.97 -8.80 22.32
CA ALA A 83 -51.09 -9.09 23.20
C ALA A 83 -52.43 -8.83 22.52
N ALA A 84 -53.41 -9.69 22.79
CA ALA A 84 -54.81 -9.48 22.41
C ALA A 84 -55.72 -10.15 23.44
N SER A 85 -56.90 -9.57 23.68
CA SER A 85 -57.86 -10.11 24.66
C SER A 85 -58.26 -11.55 24.31
N GLY A 86 -58.15 -12.46 25.29
CA GLY A 86 -58.46 -13.89 25.11
C GLY A 86 -57.35 -14.71 24.44
N PHE A 87 -56.18 -14.13 24.16
CA PHE A 87 -55.01 -14.83 23.63
C PHE A 87 -53.84 -14.76 24.62
N LEU A 88 -53.10 -15.87 24.75
CA LEU A 88 -51.78 -15.82 25.38
C LEU A 88 -50.84 -14.95 24.55
N THR A 89 -49.99 -14.17 25.22
CA THR A 89 -49.05 -13.24 24.55
C THR A 89 -47.95 -13.97 23.79
N GLY A 90 -47.56 -13.43 22.64
CA GLY A 90 -46.35 -13.82 21.92
C GLY A 90 -45.20 -12.86 22.23
N ARG A 91 -43.96 -13.32 22.25
CA ARG A 91 -42.78 -12.50 22.47
C ARG A 91 -41.68 -12.84 21.48
N THR A 92 -40.88 -11.84 21.13
CA THR A 92 -39.59 -11.98 20.46
C THR A 92 -38.64 -10.92 20.98
N ILE A 93 -37.36 -11.07 20.68
CA ILE A 93 -36.36 -10.01 20.83
C ILE A 93 -35.79 -9.70 19.46
N ILE A 94 -35.25 -8.50 19.30
CA ILE A 94 -34.36 -8.10 18.20
C ILE A 94 -33.18 -7.42 18.87
N ASN A 95 -31.97 -7.84 18.52
CA ASN A 95 -30.75 -7.16 18.91
C ASN A 95 -30.43 -6.11 17.84
N VAL A 96 -30.15 -4.88 18.25
CA VAL A 96 -29.70 -3.79 17.39
C VAL A 96 -28.26 -3.50 17.80
N ASP A 97 -27.33 -3.68 16.87
CA ASP A 97 -25.91 -3.45 17.08
C ASP A 97 -25.58 -2.03 16.61
N ASP A 98 -25.15 -1.19 17.55
CA ASP A 98 -24.53 0.10 17.28
C ASP A 98 -23.03 0.02 17.61
N PRO A 99 -22.20 -0.46 16.67
CA PRO A 99 -20.78 -0.60 16.93
C PRO A 99 -20.13 0.78 17.00
N PRO A 100 -19.22 1.01 17.97
CA PRO A 100 -18.59 2.30 18.11
C PRO A 100 -17.87 2.73 16.85
N LEU A 101 -18.00 4.01 16.47
CA LEU A 101 -17.23 4.56 15.36
C LEU A 101 -15.75 4.66 15.75
N GLY A 102 -14.87 4.48 14.77
CA GLY A 102 -13.43 4.63 14.91
C GLY A 102 -12.90 5.78 14.06
N ASP A 103 -11.63 6.09 14.26
CA ASP A 103 -10.92 7.10 13.48
C ASP A 103 -9.70 6.48 12.79
N LEU A 104 -9.22 7.14 11.74
CA LEU A 104 -7.98 6.81 11.03
C LEU A 104 -7.15 8.08 10.87
N SER A 105 -5.85 8.02 11.14
CA SER A 105 -4.95 9.17 11.01
C SER A 105 -3.55 8.79 10.56
N GLY A 106 -2.86 9.77 9.98
CA GLY A 106 -1.49 9.63 9.51
C GLY A 106 -0.88 10.95 9.10
N VAL A 107 0.29 10.86 8.47
CA VAL A 107 1.09 12.00 8.05
C VAL A 107 1.56 11.83 6.61
N GLN A 108 1.42 12.88 5.80
CA GLN A 108 2.17 13.04 4.55
C GLN A 108 3.48 13.78 4.87
N PHE A 109 4.62 13.22 4.50
CA PHE A 109 5.94 13.80 4.80
C PHE A 109 6.87 13.80 3.58
N ASN A 110 7.86 14.71 3.63
CA ASN A 110 8.97 14.74 2.68
C ASN A 110 10.04 13.76 3.17
N ASP A 111 10.05 12.60 2.54
CA ASP A 111 11.00 11.52 2.77
C ASP A 111 12.34 11.89 2.11
N ARG A 112 13.22 12.48 2.92
CA ARG A 112 14.44 13.16 2.50
C ARG A 112 15.62 12.23 2.33
N ASP A 113 15.52 10.97 2.63
CA ASP A 113 16.54 9.97 2.29
C ASP A 113 15.96 8.82 1.45
N ALA A 114 14.65 8.86 1.18
CA ALA A 114 13.90 7.87 0.40
C ALA A 114 13.85 6.50 1.08
N ASP A 115 14.01 6.43 2.40
CA ASP A 115 14.05 5.17 3.13
C ASP A 115 12.65 4.59 3.42
N GLY A 116 11.59 5.36 3.11
CA GLY A 116 10.20 4.95 3.27
C GLY A 116 9.71 5.00 4.72
N THR A 117 10.47 5.60 5.62
CA THR A 117 10.12 5.83 7.02
C THR A 117 10.15 7.32 7.33
N ARG A 118 9.42 7.75 8.37
CA ARG A 118 9.41 9.17 8.74
C ARG A 118 10.44 9.44 9.81
N ASP A 119 11.50 10.12 9.42
CA ASP A 119 12.68 10.35 10.24
C ASP A 119 12.76 11.75 10.88
N ALA A 120 13.67 11.87 11.84
CA ALA A 120 13.88 13.12 12.55
C ALA A 120 14.51 14.16 11.61
N GLY A 121 13.74 15.20 11.26
CA GLY A 121 14.18 16.25 10.32
C GLY A 121 13.43 16.22 8.99
N GLU A 122 12.53 15.24 8.82
CA GLU A 122 11.64 15.13 7.67
C GLU A 122 10.34 15.91 7.91
N PRO A 123 10.13 17.01 7.18
CA PRO A 123 8.98 17.86 7.40
C PRO A 123 7.71 17.18 6.88
N GLY A 124 6.60 17.40 7.59
CA GLY A 124 5.28 17.12 7.05
C GLY A 124 4.93 18.05 5.90
N LEU A 125 4.06 17.59 5.01
CA LEU A 125 3.68 18.31 3.80
C LEU A 125 2.21 18.70 3.82
N SER A 126 1.97 20.01 3.74
CA SER A 126 0.63 20.58 3.78
C SER A 126 -0.08 20.59 2.42
N GLY A 127 -1.40 20.50 2.44
CA GLY A 127 -2.24 20.65 1.25
C GLY A 127 -2.28 19.42 0.33
N TRP A 128 -1.86 18.26 0.82
CA TRP A 128 -1.98 17.00 0.11
C TRP A 128 -3.36 16.39 0.29
N THR A 129 -3.94 15.90 -0.80
CA THR A 129 -5.24 15.23 -0.76
C THR A 129 -5.06 13.77 -0.40
N ILE A 130 -5.61 13.38 0.73
CA ILE A 130 -5.73 11.98 1.16
C ILE A 130 -7.19 11.57 1.04
N TYR A 131 -7.47 10.37 0.53
CA TYR A 131 -8.83 9.90 0.30
C TYR A 131 -9.02 8.42 0.67
N LEU A 132 -10.26 8.05 0.99
CA LEU A 132 -10.68 6.67 1.17
C LEU A 132 -11.09 6.10 -0.19
N ASP A 133 -10.28 5.21 -0.73
CA ASP A 133 -10.48 4.58 -2.04
C ASP A 133 -11.47 3.42 -1.91
N LEU A 134 -12.75 3.71 -2.16
CA LEU A 134 -13.86 2.79 -1.86
C LEU A 134 -14.01 1.70 -2.91
N ASN A 135 -13.60 1.98 -4.15
CA ASN A 135 -13.72 1.06 -5.28
C ASN A 135 -12.41 0.30 -5.59
N GLN A 136 -11.33 0.64 -4.89
CA GLN A 136 -9.99 0.06 -4.97
C GLN A 136 -9.29 0.25 -6.31
N ASN A 137 -9.51 1.39 -6.98
CA ASN A 137 -8.99 1.64 -8.32
C ASN A 137 -7.77 2.60 -8.37
N ASN A 138 -7.29 3.08 -7.23
CA ASN A 138 -6.17 4.05 -7.13
C ASN A 138 -6.45 5.40 -7.77
N GLN A 139 -7.71 5.78 -7.91
CA GLN A 139 -8.11 7.06 -8.48
C GLN A 139 -9.13 7.72 -7.57
N MET A 140 -8.90 9.00 -7.26
CA MET A 140 -9.86 9.78 -6.51
C MET A 140 -11.08 10.10 -7.38
N GLU A 141 -12.26 9.72 -6.91
CA GLU A 141 -13.53 9.90 -7.61
C GLU A 141 -14.59 10.66 -6.79
N MET A 142 -15.65 11.11 -7.47
CA MET A 142 -16.76 11.77 -6.81
C MET A 142 -17.51 10.78 -5.90
N GLY A 143 -17.58 11.09 -4.61
CA GLY A 143 -18.26 10.26 -3.60
C GLY A 143 -17.29 9.57 -2.65
N GLU A 144 -15.99 9.60 -2.93
CA GLU A 144 -14.96 9.13 -2.02
C GLU A 144 -14.63 10.20 -0.97
N PRO A 145 -14.71 9.89 0.33
CA PRO A 145 -14.31 10.81 1.38
C PRO A 145 -12.84 11.22 1.22
N SER A 146 -12.56 12.52 1.36
CA SER A 146 -11.19 13.03 1.30
C SER A 146 -10.96 14.19 2.27
N VAL A 147 -9.68 14.37 2.61
CA VAL A 147 -9.19 15.44 3.49
C VAL A 147 -7.90 16.03 2.93
N LEU A 148 -7.59 17.25 3.34
CA LEU A 148 -6.31 17.89 3.07
C LEU A 148 -5.42 17.79 4.30
N THR A 149 -4.13 17.54 4.09
CA THR A 149 -3.14 17.57 5.17
C THR A 149 -2.93 18.98 5.71
N ASP A 150 -2.75 19.09 7.03
CA ASP A 150 -2.51 20.35 7.73
C ASP A 150 -1.07 20.87 7.54
N ALA A 151 -0.70 21.95 8.22
CA ALA A 151 0.63 22.58 8.10
C ALA A 151 1.79 21.66 8.49
N ASP A 152 1.54 20.67 9.35
CA ASP A 152 2.51 19.70 9.85
C ASP A 152 2.37 18.34 9.11
N GLY A 153 1.58 18.30 8.04
CA GLY A 153 1.34 17.12 7.20
C GLY A 153 0.32 16.12 7.76
N ASN A 154 -0.32 16.41 8.89
CA ASN A 154 -1.26 15.46 9.50
C ASN A 154 -2.60 15.45 8.78
N TYR A 155 -3.25 14.30 8.77
CA TYR A 155 -4.64 14.15 8.33
C TYR A 155 -5.39 13.14 9.21
N ALA A 156 -6.72 13.22 9.20
CA ALA A 156 -7.57 12.24 9.87
C ALA A 156 -8.93 12.08 9.17
N PHE A 157 -9.44 10.85 9.16
CA PHE A 157 -10.83 10.52 8.89
C PHE A 157 -11.48 10.13 10.21
N THR A 158 -12.53 10.84 10.59
CA THR A 158 -13.24 10.61 11.85
C THR A 158 -14.59 9.98 11.61
N MET A 159 -15.13 9.32 12.64
CA MET A 159 -16.50 8.76 12.61
C MET A 159 -16.67 7.69 11.51
N LEU A 160 -15.67 6.82 11.35
CA LEU A 160 -15.71 5.69 10.44
C LEU A 160 -16.36 4.49 11.11
N THR A 161 -17.22 3.78 10.38
CA THR A 161 -17.73 2.50 10.85
C THR A 161 -16.58 1.49 10.96
N PRO A 162 -16.60 0.54 11.91
CA PRO A 162 -15.56 -0.47 11.98
C PRO A 162 -15.48 -1.29 10.69
N GLY A 163 -14.28 -1.45 10.15
CA GLY A 163 -14.08 -2.08 8.84
C GLY A 163 -12.67 -1.90 8.30
N ASN A 164 -12.40 -2.52 7.15
CA ASN A 164 -11.14 -2.34 6.45
C ASN A 164 -11.27 -1.20 5.45
N TYR A 165 -10.42 -0.19 5.59
CA TYR A 165 -10.36 0.96 4.70
C TYR A 165 -9.09 0.92 3.88
N ARG A 166 -9.21 1.35 2.62
CA ARG A 166 -8.08 1.61 1.74
C ARG A 166 -7.88 3.11 1.67
N VAL A 167 -6.74 3.59 2.13
CA VAL A 167 -6.40 5.00 2.20
C VAL A 167 -5.34 5.27 1.14
N ALA A 168 -5.49 6.32 0.36
CA ALA A 168 -4.57 6.66 -0.73
C ALA A 168 -4.19 8.14 -0.70
N SER A 169 -2.96 8.43 -1.13
CA SER A 169 -2.46 9.79 -1.34
C SER A 169 -2.48 10.14 -2.82
N MET A 170 -3.12 11.27 -3.15
CA MET A 170 -3.21 11.73 -4.54
C MET A 170 -1.83 12.17 -5.04
N PRO A 171 -1.36 11.70 -6.21
CA PRO A 171 -0.10 12.16 -6.79
C PRO A 171 -0.07 13.67 -6.99
N MET A 172 1.06 14.30 -6.68
CA MET A 172 1.31 15.71 -6.95
C MET A 172 2.51 15.85 -7.89
N ALA A 173 2.38 16.71 -8.91
CA ALA A 173 3.47 16.97 -9.85
C ALA A 173 4.70 17.51 -9.12
N GLY A 174 5.88 17.04 -9.52
CA GLY A 174 7.16 17.39 -8.89
C GLY A 174 7.47 16.60 -7.61
N TRP A 175 6.71 15.54 -7.33
CA TRP A 175 6.95 14.64 -6.19
C TRP A 175 6.86 13.18 -6.62
N GLY A 176 7.81 12.36 -6.16
CA GLY A 176 7.80 10.91 -6.32
C GLY A 176 7.36 10.24 -5.03
N ARG A 177 6.68 9.10 -5.13
CA ARG A 177 6.25 8.32 -3.96
C ARG A 177 7.41 7.49 -3.46
N THR A 178 7.59 7.46 -2.15
CA THR A 178 8.58 6.58 -1.49
C THR A 178 7.87 5.52 -0.65
N THR A 179 6.85 5.90 0.12
CA THR A 179 6.07 4.95 0.92
C THR A 179 4.58 5.27 0.99
N PRO A 180 3.71 4.25 0.91
CA PRO A 180 4.00 2.98 0.26
C PRO A 180 4.22 3.20 -1.25
N ALA A 181 5.06 2.40 -1.90
CA ALA A 181 5.27 2.48 -3.36
C ALA A 181 3.95 2.35 -4.16
N SER A 182 3.00 1.59 -3.64
CA SER A 182 1.66 1.41 -4.20
C SER A 182 0.81 2.69 -4.21
N GLY A 183 1.17 3.69 -3.38
CA GLY A 183 0.40 4.92 -3.16
C GLY A 183 -0.84 4.77 -2.28
N PHE A 184 -1.09 3.57 -1.73
CA PHE A 184 -2.21 3.29 -0.84
C PHE A 184 -1.85 2.29 0.27
N GLN A 185 -2.54 2.38 1.41
CA GLN A 185 -2.45 1.44 2.51
C GLN A 185 -3.83 0.89 2.87
N SER A 186 -3.91 -0.39 3.25
CA SER A 186 -5.12 -0.99 3.81
C SER A 186 -4.99 -1.07 5.32
N SER A 187 -5.98 -0.55 6.05
CA SER A 187 -5.97 -0.49 7.51
C SER A 187 -7.33 -0.86 8.09
N ALA A 188 -7.31 -1.68 9.13
CA ALA A 188 -8.51 -2.03 9.88
C ALA A 188 -8.83 -0.91 10.88
N VAL A 189 -9.99 -0.28 10.71
CA VAL A 189 -10.55 0.64 11.69
C VAL A 189 -11.38 -0.17 12.67
N LEU A 190 -11.04 -0.04 13.95
CA LEU A 190 -11.75 -0.65 15.05
C LEU A 190 -12.57 0.42 15.78
N GLY A 191 -13.73 0.02 16.25
CA GLY A 191 -14.63 0.94 16.93
C GLY A 191 -14.08 1.48 18.24
N GLY A 192 -14.25 2.79 18.46
CA GLY A 192 -13.81 3.50 19.65
C GLY A 192 -12.28 3.71 19.72
N LEU A 193 -11.54 3.38 18.67
CA LEU A 193 -10.09 3.49 18.60
C LEU A 193 -9.65 4.41 17.44
N VAL A 194 -8.41 4.90 17.56
CA VAL A 194 -7.73 5.63 16.50
C VAL A 194 -6.72 4.69 15.85
N THR A 195 -6.89 4.45 14.55
CA THR A 195 -5.92 3.74 13.71
C THR A 195 -4.91 4.76 13.21
N ALA A 196 -3.79 4.90 13.92
CA ALA A 196 -2.75 5.89 13.62
C ALA A 196 -1.64 5.33 12.73
N ASN A 197 -0.73 6.21 12.29
CA ASN A 197 0.48 5.90 11.51
C ASN A 197 0.21 5.37 10.10
N VAL A 198 -0.92 5.74 9.49
CA VAL A 198 -1.19 5.48 8.07
C VAL A 198 -0.45 6.53 7.24
N ASN A 199 0.87 6.41 7.14
CA ASN A 199 1.73 7.49 6.63
C ASN A 199 2.02 7.36 5.13
N PHE A 200 2.27 8.50 4.50
CA PHE A 200 2.68 8.61 3.11
C PHE A 200 3.97 9.43 3.00
N GLY A 201 5.02 8.82 2.45
CA GLY A 201 6.29 9.49 2.16
C GLY A 201 6.39 9.80 0.69
N VAL A 202 6.88 10.99 0.39
CA VAL A 202 7.17 11.45 -0.96
C VAL A 202 8.47 12.22 -0.97
N LEU A 203 9.15 12.21 -2.10
CA LEU A 203 10.40 12.92 -2.30
C LEU A 203 10.23 13.97 -3.40
N GLN A 204 10.77 15.17 -3.17
CA GLN A 204 10.62 16.30 -4.11
C GLN A 204 11.60 16.20 -5.28
N ASN A 205 11.09 16.30 -6.51
CA ASN A 205 11.90 16.47 -7.72
C ASN A 205 12.64 17.82 -7.69
N GLY A 206 13.94 17.82 -8.04
CA GLY A 206 14.77 19.03 -8.07
C GLY A 206 16.06 18.90 -7.27
N PHE A 207 16.69 20.04 -6.95
CA PHE A 207 17.97 20.09 -6.24
C PHE A 207 17.82 20.67 -4.83
N ASP A 208 18.24 19.92 -3.83
CA ASP A 208 18.37 20.39 -2.46
C ASP A 208 19.80 20.89 -2.21
N SER A 209 19.97 22.21 -2.27
CA SER A 209 21.26 22.87 -2.02
C SER A 209 21.83 22.65 -0.62
N ALA A 210 21.01 22.24 0.37
CA ALA A 210 21.50 22.00 1.73
C ALA A 210 22.19 20.64 1.84
N SER A 211 21.70 19.63 1.12
CA SER A 211 22.27 18.28 1.10
C SER A 211 23.13 17.99 -0.13
N GLY A 212 23.11 18.86 -1.14
CA GLY A 212 23.73 18.63 -2.45
C GLY A 212 23.03 17.55 -3.27
N ARG A 213 21.77 17.20 -2.95
CA ARG A 213 21.06 16.10 -3.58
C ARG A 213 20.26 16.56 -4.79
N LEU A 214 20.50 15.94 -5.94
CA LEU A 214 19.71 16.05 -7.16
C LEU A 214 18.71 14.89 -7.19
N THR A 215 17.42 15.19 -7.15
CA THR A 215 16.34 14.20 -7.25
C THR A 215 15.64 14.31 -8.59
N ILE A 216 15.50 13.19 -9.29
CA ILE A 216 14.77 13.09 -10.55
C ILE A 216 13.64 12.07 -10.38
N VAL A 217 12.41 12.50 -10.62
CA VAL A 217 11.23 11.63 -10.59
C VAL A 217 10.77 11.37 -12.00
N ALA A 218 10.81 10.11 -12.42
CA ALA A 218 10.31 9.69 -13.71
C ALA A 218 8.77 9.76 -13.75
N GLY A 219 8.25 10.21 -14.88
CA GLY A 219 6.84 10.03 -15.23
C GLY A 219 6.62 8.69 -15.92
N ALA A 220 5.38 8.46 -16.37
CA ALA A 220 5.08 7.23 -17.07
C ALA A 220 5.76 7.19 -18.44
N PHE A 221 6.59 6.18 -18.68
CA PHE A 221 7.35 5.94 -19.91
C PHE A 221 8.42 7.01 -20.24
N ASP A 222 9.13 7.50 -19.23
CA ASP A 222 10.18 8.51 -19.45
C ASP A 222 11.52 7.90 -19.85
N SER A 223 12.20 8.55 -20.80
CA SER A 223 13.63 8.37 -21.04
C SER A 223 14.40 9.52 -20.40
N ILE A 224 15.14 9.24 -19.34
CA ILE A 224 15.91 10.20 -18.55
C ILE A 224 17.39 10.02 -18.83
N ALA A 225 18.11 11.12 -19.08
CA ALA A 225 19.56 11.13 -19.07
C ALA A 225 20.10 12.28 -18.23
N VAL A 226 21.18 12.02 -17.49
CA VAL A 226 21.87 13.01 -16.66
C VAL A 226 23.29 13.21 -17.16
N ALA A 227 23.69 14.47 -17.33
CA ALA A 227 25.03 14.84 -17.76
C ALA A 227 25.45 16.17 -17.11
N ALA A 228 26.71 16.55 -17.31
CA ALA A 228 27.15 17.92 -17.11
C ALA A 228 27.62 18.55 -18.42
N ASN A 229 27.28 19.82 -18.62
CA ASN A 229 27.74 20.60 -19.76
C ASN A 229 28.27 21.95 -19.28
N ALA A 230 29.54 22.21 -19.58
CA ALA A 230 30.24 23.41 -19.10
C ALA A 230 30.12 23.63 -17.57
N GLY A 231 30.08 22.55 -16.79
CA GLY A 231 29.98 22.56 -15.33
C GLY A 231 28.57 22.79 -14.76
N GLN A 232 27.54 22.76 -15.61
CA GLN A 232 26.13 22.78 -15.19
C GLN A 232 25.48 21.42 -15.40
N VAL A 233 24.55 21.07 -14.53
CA VAL A 233 23.73 19.87 -14.67
C VAL A 233 22.80 20.01 -15.88
N GLU A 234 22.77 18.99 -16.72
CA GLU A 234 21.78 18.82 -17.79
C GLU A 234 21.02 17.52 -17.54
N VAL A 235 19.73 17.66 -17.18
CA VAL A 235 18.79 16.53 -17.17
C VAL A 235 17.96 16.62 -18.44
N THR A 236 17.95 15.55 -19.24
CA THR A 236 17.04 15.45 -20.38
C THR A 236 15.96 14.42 -20.09
N ARG A 237 14.73 14.76 -20.48
CA ARG A 237 13.56 13.89 -20.44
C ARG A 237 13.04 13.76 -21.86
N ASN A 238 13.01 12.53 -22.38
CA ASN A 238 12.62 12.22 -23.75
C ASN A 238 13.41 13.07 -24.78
N SER A 239 14.73 13.19 -24.57
CA SER A 239 15.66 14.02 -25.36
C SER A 239 15.42 15.53 -25.32
N LEU A 240 14.57 16.03 -24.43
CA LEU A 240 14.35 17.46 -24.19
C LEU A 240 14.96 17.88 -22.87
N LEU A 241 15.62 19.04 -22.83
CA LEU A 241 16.16 19.58 -21.58
C LEU A 241 15.03 19.88 -20.59
N ASP A 242 15.13 19.34 -19.38
CA ASP A 242 14.19 19.55 -18.31
C ASP A 242 14.54 20.87 -17.59
N SER A 243 13.67 21.88 -17.74
CA SER A 243 13.91 23.22 -17.22
C SER A 243 13.95 23.30 -15.69
N ASP A 244 13.38 22.30 -15.01
CA ASP A 244 13.35 22.24 -13.55
C ASP A 244 14.75 22.09 -12.95
N PHE A 245 15.72 21.65 -13.75
CA PHE A 245 17.12 21.46 -13.34
C PHE A 245 18.08 22.55 -13.87
N SER A 246 17.54 23.63 -14.42
CA SER A 246 18.36 24.71 -14.96
C SER A 246 19.12 25.48 -13.87
N GLY A 247 20.39 25.80 -14.14
CA GLY A 247 21.21 26.65 -13.27
C GLY A 247 21.85 25.95 -12.07
N ILE A 248 21.73 24.63 -11.96
CA ILE A 248 22.43 23.83 -10.94
C ILE A 248 23.87 23.60 -11.40
N SER A 249 24.85 23.87 -10.53
CA SER A 249 26.24 23.55 -10.83
C SER A 249 26.51 22.08 -10.50
N ALA A 250 27.19 21.37 -11.41
CA ALA A 250 27.55 19.97 -11.19
C ALA A 250 28.53 19.80 -10.00
N SER A 251 29.28 20.85 -9.65
CA SER A 251 30.13 20.85 -8.44
C SER A 251 29.37 20.95 -7.13
N ASP A 252 28.09 21.31 -7.17
CA ASP A 252 27.25 21.38 -5.98
C ASP A 252 26.47 20.08 -5.72
N VAL A 253 26.51 19.14 -6.68
CA VAL A 253 25.83 17.84 -6.59
C VAL A 253 26.74 16.81 -5.93
N SER A 254 26.30 16.31 -4.78
CA SER A 254 26.98 15.25 -4.01
C SER A 254 26.19 13.94 -3.92
N SER A 255 24.94 13.93 -4.40
CA SER A 255 24.11 12.73 -4.52
C SER A 255 23.12 12.93 -5.66
N ILE A 256 22.94 11.88 -6.47
CA ILE A 256 21.87 11.80 -7.47
C ILE A 256 20.92 10.69 -7.01
N VAL A 257 19.64 11.00 -6.93
CA VAL A 257 18.55 10.06 -6.62
C VAL A 257 17.57 10.06 -7.76
N ILE A 258 17.30 8.88 -8.32
CA ILE A 258 16.28 8.72 -9.36
C ILE A 258 15.19 7.78 -8.86
N LEU A 259 13.94 8.21 -8.98
CA LEU A 259 12.77 7.39 -8.68
C LEU A 259 12.13 6.95 -10.01
N GLY A 260 12.16 5.65 -10.28
CA GLY A 260 11.43 5.00 -11.37
C GLY A 260 9.92 5.29 -11.26
N GLY A 261 9.30 5.56 -12.40
CA GLY A 261 7.94 6.06 -12.47
C GLY A 261 7.09 5.23 -13.42
N ALA A 262 5.92 4.81 -12.93
CA ALA A 262 5.00 3.86 -13.57
C ALA A 262 5.24 3.53 -15.06
N GLY A 263 5.63 2.29 -15.34
CA GLY A 263 5.73 1.74 -16.70
C GLY A 263 7.08 2.01 -17.36
N ASP A 264 7.33 1.35 -18.48
CA ASP A 264 8.66 1.14 -19.07
C ASP A 264 9.47 2.44 -19.28
N ASN A 265 10.40 2.71 -18.37
CA ASN A 265 11.32 3.84 -18.36
C ASN A 265 12.69 3.45 -18.93
N THR A 266 13.48 4.46 -19.28
CA THR A 266 14.90 4.30 -19.58
C THR A 266 15.69 5.36 -18.83
N ILE A 267 16.56 4.95 -17.92
CA ILE A 267 17.42 5.83 -17.14
C ILE A 267 18.86 5.64 -17.59
N ASN A 268 19.52 6.72 -18.01
CA ASN A 268 20.89 6.69 -18.51
C ASN A 268 21.78 7.67 -17.74
N LEU A 269 22.74 7.10 -17.01
CA LEU A 269 23.71 7.80 -16.18
C LEU A 269 25.15 7.66 -16.70
N GLN A 270 25.33 7.13 -17.91
CA GLN A 270 26.66 6.89 -18.49
C GLN A 270 27.49 8.17 -18.68
N ALA A 271 26.84 9.35 -18.68
CA ALA A 271 27.51 10.65 -18.75
C ALA A 271 27.77 11.27 -17.37
N VAL A 272 27.47 10.55 -16.28
CA VAL A 272 27.78 10.95 -14.91
C VAL A 272 29.16 10.38 -14.55
N THR A 273 30.16 11.25 -14.52
CA THR A 273 31.55 10.87 -14.24
C THR A 273 32.10 11.66 -13.07
N ALA A 274 33.16 11.15 -12.42
CA ALA A 274 33.87 11.90 -11.37
C ALA A 274 34.46 13.23 -11.88
N ALA A 275 34.77 13.31 -13.17
CA ALA A 275 35.33 14.52 -13.79
C ALA A 275 34.27 15.62 -13.94
N ASP A 276 33.05 15.23 -14.29
CA ASP A 276 31.92 16.13 -14.51
C ASP A 276 31.20 16.48 -13.20
N PHE A 277 31.16 15.56 -12.24
CA PHE A 277 30.53 15.71 -10.92
C PHE A 277 31.54 15.51 -9.78
N PRO A 278 32.39 16.52 -9.49
CA PRO A 278 33.56 16.35 -8.62
C PRO A 278 33.25 16.19 -7.12
N GLN A 279 32.00 16.33 -6.69
CA GLN A 279 31.58 16.09 -5.29
C GLN A 279 30.75 14.81 -5.14
N LEU A 280 30.44 14.13 -6.24
CA LEU A 280 29.63 12.92 -6.25
C LEU A 280 30.55 11.72 -6.00
N SER A 281 30.26 10.93 -4.97
CA SER A 281 30.99 9.70 -4.67
C SER A 281 30.21 8.43 -5.00
N SER A 282 28.90 8.56 -5.21
CA SER A 282 28.01 7.46 -5.59
C SER A 282 26.71 8.00 -6.18
N THR A 283 26.07 7.23 -7.06
CA THR A 283 24.67 7.48 -7.45
C THR A 283 23.74 6.52 -6.72
N ILE A 284 22.47 6.91 -6.55
CA ILE A 284 21.44 6.06 -5.96
C ILE A 284 20.26 6.04 -6.94
N VAL A 285 19.88 4.86 -7.39
CA VAL A 285 18.74 4.66 -8.28
C VAL A 285 17.74 3.73 -7.62
N TYR A 286 16.51 4.22 -7.47
CA TYR A 286 15.39 3.44 -6.96
C TYR A 286 14.42 3.19 -8.12
N GLU A 287 14.35 1.95 -8.60
CA GLU A 287 13.38 1.51 -9.60
C GLU A 287 12.58 0.35 -9.00
N SER A 288 11.36 0.62 -8.53
CA SER A 288 10.53 -0.46 -7.98
C SER A 288 9.07 -0.25 -8.32
N ASP A 289 8.82 -0.16 -9.62
CA ASP A 289 7.45 -0.27 -10.12
C ASP A 289 7.28 -1.50 -11.01
N SER A 290 6.10 -1.66 -11.60
CA SER A 290 5.76 -2.85 -12.40
C SER A 290 6.18 -2.73 -13.86
N GLY A 291 6.86 -1.65 -14.24
CA GLY A 291 7.43 -1.40 -15.55
C GLY A 291 8.49 -2.43 -15.92
N VAL A 292 8.82 -2.45 -17.21
CA VAL A 292 10.02 -3.13 -17.73
C VAL A 292 11.02 -2.03 -18.04
N ASP A 293 11.85 -1.72 -17.05
CA ASP A 293 12.74 -0.57 -17.10
C ASP A 293 14.13 -0.94 -17.65
N GLN A 294 14.81 0.07 -18.18
CA GLN A 294 16.20 -0.03 -18.63
C GLN A 294 17.06 0.97 -17.88
N LEU A 295 18.04 0.48 -17.15
CA LEU A 295 18.96 1.29 -16.37
C LEU A 295 20.39 1.11 -16.87
N PHE A 296 21.02 2.23 -17.21
CA PHE A 296 22.44 2.34 -17.47
C PHE A 296 23.06 3.20 -16.37
N GLY A 297 23.95 2.60 -15.58
CA GLY A 297 24.67 3.20 -14.48
C GLY A 297 25.74 4.19 -14.91
N SER A 298 26.51 4.63 -13.94
CA SER A 298 27.54 5.65 -14.08
C SER A 298 28.95 5.05 -14.04
N GLU A 299 29.99 5.87 -14.14
CA GLU A 299 31.37 5.41 -13.88
C GLU A 299 31.73 5.45 -12.37
N LEU A 300 30.74 5.69 -11.51
CA LEU A 300 30.88 5.80 -10.06
C LEU A 300 30.15 4.63 -9.41
N PRO A 301 30.49 4.28 -8.15
CA PRO A 301 29.73 3.30 -7.40
C PRO A 301 28.23 3.64 -7.35
N ASP A 302 27.41 2.74 -7.84
CA ASP A 302 25.97 2.90 -7.91
C ASP A 302 25.27 2.01 -6.88
N GLN A 303 24.21 2.56 -6.26
CA GLN A 303 23.33 1.81 -5.37
C GLN A 303 21.95 1.70 -6.00
N LEU A 304 21.58 0.48 -6.39
CA LEU A 304 20.37 0.18 -7.12
C LEU A 304 19.40 -0.60 -6.23
N PHE A 305 18.14 -0.19 -6.21
CA PHE A 305 17.06 -0.94 -5.60
C PHE A 305 16.04 -1.28 -6.67
N VAL A 306 15.90 -2.57 -6.97
CA VAL A 306 15.21 -3.06 -8.16
C VAL A 306 14.17 -4.14 -7.83
N ALA A 307 13.07 -4.15 -8.58
CA ALA A 307 12.00 -5.13 -8.45
C ALA A 307 11.24 -5.23 -9.78
N GLY A 308 10.82 -6.44 -10.16
CA GLY A 308 10.16 -6.66 -11.45
C GLY A 308 11.14 -7.02 -12.55
N ASN A 309 10.72 -6.85 -13.80
CA ASN A 309 11.37 -7.43 -14.98
C ASN A 309 12.25 -6.41 -15.71
N ASP A 310 13.31 -5.92 -15.04
CA ASP A 310 14.13 -4.82 -15.53
C ASP A 310 15.47 -5.27 -16.13
N THR A 311 16.07 -4.42 -16.96
CA THR A 311 17.42 -4.62 -17.52
C THR A 311 18.37 -3.58 -16.93
N ILE A 312 19.43 -4.04 -16.29
CA ILE A 312 20.39 -3.20 -15.56
C ILE A 312 21.80 -3.43 -16.08
N GLN A 313 22.52 -2.34 -16.35
CA GLN A 313 23.95 -2.33 -16.67
C GLN A 313 24.60 -1.23 -15.86
N THR A 314 25.49 -1.52 -14.90
CA THR A 314 26.04 -0.50 -14.00
C THR A 314 27.36 0.13 -14.46
N GLU A 315 27.97 -0.40 -15.53
CA GLU A 315 29.18 0.15 -16.19
C GLU A 315 30.50 -0.03 -15.41
N GLU A 316 31.05 1.03 -14.80
CA GLU A 316 32.29 0.95 -13.99
C GLU A 316 31.96 1.40 -12.57
N GLY A 317 32.43 0.68 -11.54
CA GLY A 317 32.13 1.03 -10.16
C GLY A 317 32.18 -0.18 -9.25
N ASP A 318 32.21 0.04 -7.94
CA ASP A 318 31.92 -1.04 -6.99
C ASP A 318 30.43 -0.94 -6.66
N ASP A 319 29.59 -1.60 -7.45
CA ASP A 319 28.15 -1.39 -7.45
C ASP A 319 27.43 -2.31 -6.47
N ARG A 320 26.27 -1.84 -5.99
CA ARG A 320 25.40 -2.61 -5.08
C ARG A 320 23.99 -2.65 -5.62
N ILE A 321 23.54 -3.84 -6.02
CA ILE A 321 22.27 -4.07 -6.69
C ILE A 321 21.38 -4.89 -5.75
N SER A 322 20.39 -4.24 -5.16
CA SER A 322 19.45 -4.83 -4.22
C SER A 322 18.16 -5.24 -4.94
N VAL A 323 17.93 -6.55 -5.08
CA VAL A 323 16.74 -7.11 -5.73
C VAL A 323 15.71 -7.53 -4.70
N ARG A 324 14.45 -7.13 -4.87
CA ARG A 324 13.33 -7.56 -3.99
C ARG A 324 12.65 -8.84 -4.46
N ASP A 325 12.86 -9.21 -5.71
CA ASP A 325 12.41 -10.44 -6.33
C ASP A 325 13.47 -10.91 -7.34
N LEU A 326 13.24 -12.07 -7.96
CA LEU A 326 14.14 -12.64 -8.96
C LEU A 326 13.56 -12.54 -10.37
N GLU A 327 12.67 -11.58 -10.62
CA GLU A 327 11.97 -11.40 -11.90
C GLU A 327 12.79 -10.58 -12.92
N PHE A 328 13.91 -9.97 -12.52
CA PHE A 328 14.76 -9.13 -13.39
C PHE A 328 15.04 -9.78 -14.76
N ALA A 329 15.01 -8.96 -15.81
CA ALA A 329 15.25 -9.41 -17.17
C ALA A 329 16.74 -9.74 -17.38
N ALA A 330 17.62 -8.83 -16.98
CA ALA A 330 19.07 -9.03 -16.99
C ALA A 330 19.77 -8.04 -16.04
N ILE A 331 20.86 -8.47 -15.41
CA ILE A 331 21.75 -7.63 -14.61
C ILE A 331 23.18 -7.87 -15.07
N ASP A 332 23.90 -6.78 -15.32
CA ASP A 332 25.32 -6.75 -15.65
C ASP A 332 26.00 -5.71 -14.74
N GLY A 333 26.84 -6.15 -13.80
CA GLY A 333 27.57 -5.24 -12.90
C GLY A 333 28.72 -4.49 -13.57
N GLY A 334 29.16 -4.95 -14.75
CA GLY A 334 30.27 -4.31 -15.44
C GLY A 334 31.60 -4.45 -14.70
N ASN A 335 32.48 -3.45 -14.82
CA ASN A 335 33.81 -3.53 -14.22
C ASN A 335 33.81 -3.02 -12.78
N GLY A 336 34.24 -3.86 -11.86
CA GLY A 336 34.58 -3.48 -10.49
C GLY A 336 34.27 -4.61 -9.52
N ALA A 337 34.07 -4.28 -8.24
CA ALA A 337 33.67 -5.28 -7.25
C ALA A 337 32.18 -5.14 -6.95
N ASP A 338 31.37 -5.89 -7.67
CA ASP A 338 29.92 -5.71 -7.69
C ASP A 338 29.20 -6.70 -6.77
N ALA A 339 28.16 -6.21 -6.11
CA ALA A 339 27.39 -6.96 -5.13
C ALA A 339 25.91 -7.04 -5.50
N LEU A 340 25.39 -8.27 -5.63
CA LEU A 340 23.96 -8.56 -5.70
C LEU A 340 23.42 -8.88 -4.30
N LEU A 341 22.47 -8.09 -3.82
CA LEU A 341 21.83 -8.27 -2.52
C LEU A 341 20.40 -8.77 -2.71
N LEU A 342 20.05 -9.85 -2.02
CA LEU A 342 18.70 -10.41 -1.99
C LEU A 342 17.90 -9.80 -0.84
N ASP A 343 17.16 -8.70 -1.08
CA ASP A 343 16.40 -7.97 -0.04
C ASP A 343 14.95 -8.47 0.15
N GLY A 344 14.49 -9.36 -0.74
CA GLY A 344 13.20 -10.04 -0.64
C GLY A 344 13.12 -11.09 0.48
N ALA A 345 11.95 -11.73 0.60
CA ALA A 345 11.68 -12.74 1.64
C ALA A 345 11.69 -14.17 1.11
N GLY A 346 12.61 -15.02 1.58
CA GLY A 346 12.63 -16.45 1.27
C GLY A 346 12.90 -16.77 -0.21
N MET A 347 13.80 -16.02 -0.82
CA MET A 347 14.14 -16.12 -2.24
C MET A 347 15.05 -17.31 -2.54
N HIS A 348 14.94 -17.88 -3.74
CA HIS A 348 15.81 -18.96 -4.19
C HIS A 348 16.47 -18.60 -5.52
N LEU A 349 17.70 -18.10 -5.43
CA LEU A 349 18.55 -17.83 -6.59
C LEU A 349 19.26 -19.12 -7.01
N ASN A 350 18.95 -19.62 -8.20
CA ASN A 350 19.60 -20.81 -8.77
C ASN A 350 20.36 -20.42 -10.03
N LEU A 351 21.65 -20.10 -9.88
CA LEU A 351 22.51 -19.65 -10.96
C LEU A 351 22.58 -20.67 -12.09
N SER A 352 22.68 -21.96 -11.76
CA SER A 352 22.75 -23.04 -12.76
C SER A 352 21.44 -23.23 -13.56
N ALA A 353 20.34 -22.59 -13.13
CA ALA A 353 19.06 -22.60 -13.84
C ALA A 353 18.72 -21.25 -14.48
N LEU A 354 19.54 -20.21 -14.27
CA LEU A 354 19.41 -18.95 -14.99
C LEU A 354 19.81 -19.16 -16.45
N ALA A 355 19.18 -18.39 -17.34
CA ALA A 355 19.62 -18.35 -18.73
C ALA A 355 20.97 -17.62 -18.82
N ASP A 356 21.85 -18.11 -19.69
CA ASP A 356 23.15 -17.50 -19.96
C ASP A 356 22.99 -15.98 -20.23
N GLY A 357 23.78 -15.18 -19.52
CA GLY A 357 23.77 -13.71 -19.64
C GLY A 357 22.63 -12.99 -18.91
N ARG A 358 21.81 -13.68 -18.12
CA ARG A 358 20.79 -13.04 -17.28
C ARG A 358 21.39 -12.36 -16.03
N LEU A 359 22.54 -12.83 -15.56
CA LEU A 359 23.27 -12.23 -14.46
C LEU A 359 24.77 -12.38 -14.75
N MET A 360 25.49 -11.26 -14.81
CA MET A 360 26.92 -11.16 -15.13
C MET A 360 27.56 -10.00 -14.35
N GLY A 361 28.90 -9.99 -14.26
CA GLY A 361 29.68 -8.97 -13.56
C GLY A 361 29.33 -8.87 -12.08
N VAL A 362 29.38 -9.98 -11.32
CA VAL A 362 29.07 -9.96 -9.87
C VAL A 362 30.07 -10.80 -9.08
N GLU A 363 30.74 -10.17 -8.11
CA GLU A 363 31.78 -10.74 -7.26
C GLU A 363 31.27 -11.08 -5.84
N GLU A 364 30.16 -10.48 -5.43
CA GLU A 364 29.51 -10.70 -4.14
C GLU A 364 28.02 -11.02 -4.31
N ILE A 365 27.55 -12.12 -3.72
CA ILE A 365 26.12 -12.37 -3.53
C ILE A 365 25.82 -12.37 -2.03
N ASP A 366 24.98 -11.44 -1.61
CA ASP A 366 24.49 -11.34 -0.23
C ASP A 366 23.06 -11.89 -0.16
N ILE A 367 22.89 -13.02 0.53
CA ILE A 367 21.58 -13.65 0.75
C ILE A 367 20.99 -13.37 2.13
N THR A 368 21.54 -12.42 2.90
CA THR A 368 21.12 -12.10 4.28
C THR A 368 19.83 -11.27 4.41
N GLY A 369 19.03 -11.19 3.35
CA GLY A 369 17.72 -10.56 3.40
C GLY A 369 16.75 -11.27 4.33
N SER A 370 15.49 -10.85 4.31
CA SER A 370 14.52 -11.41 5.24
C SER A 370 14.16 -12.89 4.96
N GLY A 371 13.98 -13.69 6.00
CA GLY A 371 13.55 -15.09 5.88
C GLY A 371 14.61 -16.02 5.26
N ALA A 372 14.26 -17.28 5.10
CA ALA A 372 15.21 -18.32 4.68
C ALA A 372 15.52 -18.26 3.17
N ASN A 373 16.58 -17.55 2.79
CA ASN A 373 17.01 -17.43 1.39
C ASN A 373 17.92 -18.60 0.98
N GLN A 374 18.00 -18.85 -0.32
CA GLN A 374 18.73 -19.99 -0.87
C GLN A 374 19.53 -19.56 -2.10
N LEU A 375 20.80 -19.99 -2.14
CA LEU A 375 21.65 -19.87 -3.30
C LEU A 375 22.07 -21.26 -3.80
N SER A 376 21.86 -21.53 -5.08
CA SER A 376 22.35 -22.72 -5.77
C SER A 376 23.29 -22.29 -6.91
N LEU A 377 24.50 -22.85 -6.92
CA LEU A 377 25.53 -22.51 -7.89
C LEU A 377 26.46 -23.70 -8.17
N GLY A 378 27.11 -23.72 -9.33
CA GLY A 378 28.18 -24.63 -9.70
C GLY A 378 29.48 -23.90 -10.03
N PRO A 379 30.57 -24.63 -10.33
CA PRO A 379 31.87 -24.01 -10.61
C PRO A 379 31.92 -23.23 -11.94
N LEU A 380 31.08 -23.57 -12.93
CA LEU A 380 30.98 -22.78 -14.17
C LEU A 380 30.27 -21.46 -13.92
N ASP A 381 29.21 -21.46 -13.11
CA ASP A 381 28.48 -20.26 -12.74
C ASP A 381 29.41 -19.19 -12.15
N VAL A 382 30.37 -19.56 -11.31
CA VAL A 382 31.34 -18.59 -10.74
C VAL A 382 32.27 -17.98 -11.79
N ILE A 383 32.68 -18.77 -12.78
CA ILE A 383 33.56 -18.30 -13.86
C ILE A 383 32.80 -17.39 -14.84
N GLU A 384 31.50 -17.65 -15.03
CA GLU A 384 30.65 -16.86 -15.94
C GLU A 384 30.08 -15.61 -15.27
N LEU A 385 29.99 -15.61 -13.94
CA LEU A 385 29.41 -14.51 -13.17
C LEU A 385 30.40 -13.37 -12.92
N SER A 386 31.64 -13.67 -12.56
CA SER A 386 32.64 -12.63 -12.26
C SER A 386 33.56 -12.40 -13.46
N ASP A 387 33.74 -11.14 -13.85
CA ASP A 387 34.62 -10.72 -14.94
C ASP A 387 35.93 -10.08 -14.45
N GLU A 388 35.97 -9.65 -13.19
CA GLU A 388 37.18 -9.16 -12.51
C GLU A 388 37.96 -10.27 -11.77
N SER A 389 37.29 -11.35 -11.35
CA SER A 389 37.94 -12.42 -10.59
C SER A 389 37.39 -13.82 -10.85
N ASP A 390 38.16 -14.87 -10.55
CA ASP A 390 37.62 -16.24 -10.51
C ASP A 390 37.02 -16.56 -9.12
N THR A 391 36.53 -15.55 -8.39
CA THR A 391 36.10 -15.67 -6.98
C THR A 391 34.72 -15.06 -6.77
N LEU A 392 33.82 -15.83 -6.16
CA LEU A 392 32.53 -15.36 -5.67
C LEU A 392 32.52 -15.35 -4.14
N THR A 393 32.23 -14.20 -3.55
CA THR A 393 31.97 -14.07 -2.11
C THR A 393 30.48 -14.26 -1.84
N VAL A 394 30.12 -15.17 -0.94
CA VAL A 394 28.73 -15.37 -0.51
C VAL A 394 28.57 -14.97 0.95
N ARG A 395 27.63 -14.07 1.24
CA ARG A 395 27.21 -13.72 2.61
C ARG A 395 25.86 -14.35 2.89
N MET A 396 25.72 -14.97 4.05
CA MET A 396 24.51 -15.68 4.47
C MET A 396 24.37 -15.63 5.99
N ASP A 397 23.15 -15.71 6.50
CA ASP A 397 22.84 -15.77 7.92
C ASP A 397 22.50 -17.20 8.40
N ALA A 398 21.77 -17.33 9.52
CA ALA A 398 21.54 -18.62 10.16
C ALA A 398 20.39 -19.43 9.54
N ASP A 399 19.42 -18.79 8.88
CA ASP A 399 18.28 -19.46 8.24
C ASP A 399 18.44 -19.65 6.73
N ASP A 400 19.46 -19.03 6.15
CA ASP A 400 19.84 -19.20 4.75
C ASP A 400 20.47 -20.57 4.43
N SER A 401 20.48 -20.92 3.13
CA SER A 401 21.15 -22.13 2.65
C SER A 401 21.94 -21.92 1.34
N LEU A 402 23.11 -22.57 1.26
CA LEU A 402 23.97 -22.57 0.09
C LEU A 402 24.18 -24.00 -0.43
N SER A 403 23.90 -24.20 -1.72
CA SER A 403 24.13 -25.46 -2.43
C SER A 403 25.11 -25.24 -3.59
N ILE A 404 26.35 -25.69 -3.41
CA ILE A 404 27.43 -25.51 -4.40
C ILE A 404 27.50 -26.62 -5.48
N GLY A 405 26.62 -27.63 -5.44
CA GLY A 405 26.64 -28.72 -6.42
C GLY A 405 27.96 -29.54 -6.42
N ASP A 406 28.18 -30.29 -7.50
CA ASP A 406 29.37 -31.11 -7.73
C ASP A 406 30.38 -30.41 -8.65
N GLY A 407 31.63 -30.89 -8.72
CA GLY A 407 32.64 -30.42 -9.68
C GLY A 407 33.70 -29.46 -9.14
N TRP A 408 33.63 -29.13 -7.85
CA TRP A 408 34.66 -28.37 -7.14
C TRP A 408 35.89 -29.22 -6.84
N ASN A 409 37.08 -28.66 -7.09
CA ASN A 409 38.33 -29.23 -6.58
C ASN A 409 38.70 -28.47 -5.30
N LEU A 410 38.61 -29.17 -4.16
CA LEU A 410 38.97 -28.66 -2.84
C LEU A 410 40.48 -28.47 -2.65
#